data_AF-A0AA38SDS4-F1
#
_entry.id   AF-A0AA38SDS4-F1
#
_cell.length_a   1.000
_cell.length_b   1.000
_cell.length_c   1.000
_cell.angle_alpha   90.00
_cell.angle_beta   90.00
_cell.angle_gamma   90.00
#
_symmetry.space_group_name_H-M   'P 1'
#
loop_
_entity.id
_entity.type
_entity.pdbx_description
1 polymer ?
#
loop_
_entity_poly.entity_id
_entity_poly.type
_entity_poly.pdbx_seq_one_letter_code
_entity_poly.pdbx_strand_id
1 'polypeptide(L)'
;MTMAMQKEKVELFFIPSPLMGHVGQLVELANLMATRFHHLTINILIMQLPNDPIGTNYTNSLVASDHHNHTKFIQFPPMDLDSFPNYLNAGILADAVIERHKPICQGTYGFVVR
;
A
#
# COMPACT_ATOMS: atom_id res chain seq x y z
N MET A 1 39.74 6.45 -13.90
CA MET A 1 38.39 6.75 -14.43
C MET A 1 37.40 5.85 -13.72
N THR A 2 36.94 6.25 -12.53
CA THR A 2 35.95 5.50 -11.75
C THR A 2 34.60 5.69 -12.44
N MET A 3 34.08 4.65 -13.07
CA MET A 3 32.71 4.65 -13.59
C MET A 3 31.77 4.69 -12.39
N ALA A 4 31.19 5.86 -12.13
CA ALA A 4 30.06 5.96 -11.21
C ALA A 4 28.95 5.08 -11.79
N MET A 5 28.78 3.91 -11.19
CA MET A 5 27.62 3.06 -11.43
C MET A 5 26.43 3.88 -10.97
N GLN A 6 25.76 4.54 -11.94
CA GLN A 6 24.51 5.23 -11.70
C GLN A 6 23.59 4.21 -11.02
N LYS A 7 23.31 4.44 -9.74
CA LYS A 7 22.48 3.54 -8.94
C LYS A 7 21.08 3.69 -9.50
N GLU A 8 20.67 2.77 -10.38
CA GLU A 8 19.32 2.74 -10.91
C GLU A 8 18.37 2.67 -9.72
N LYS A 9 17.60 3.73 -9.53
CA LYS A 9 16.68 3.86 -8.41
C LYS A 9 15.46 3.02 -8.78
N VAL A 10 15.31 1.88 -8.12
CA VAL A 10 14.23 0.94 -8.41
C VAL A 10 13.04 1.28 -7.52
N GLU A 11 11.89 1.49 -8.16
CA GLU A 11 10.63 1.75 -7.49
C GLU A 11 9.87 0.44 -7.30
N LEU A 12 9.57 0.10 -6.04
CA LEU A 12 8.82 -1.08 -5.67
C LEU A 12 7.43 -0.67 -5.21
N PHE A 13 6.40 -1.30 -5.76
CA PHE A 13 5.01 -1.06 -5.36
C PHE A 13 4.47 -2.27 -4.62
N PHE A 14 4.06 -2.05 -3.36
CA PHE A 14 3.34 -3.03 -2.57
C PHE A 14 1.86 -2.69 -2.49
N ILE A 15 1.00 -3.69 -2.66
CA ILE A 15 -0.45 -3.56 -2.60
C ILE A 15 -0.98 -4.51 -1.52
N PRO A 16 -0.95 -4.11 -0.24
CA PRO A 16 -1.51 -4.91 0.84
C PRO A 16 -3.01 -5.11 0.67
N SER A 17 -3.50 -6.24 1.16
CA SER A 17 -4.93 -6.40 1.41
C SER A 17 -5.37 -5.41 2.49
N PRO A 18 -6.59 -4.85 2.42
CA PRO A 18 -7.00 -3.73 3.25
C PRO A 18 -7.21 -4.08 4.74
N LEU A 19 -7.07 -5.36 5.12
CA LEU A 19 -7.16 -5.80 6.51
C LEU A 19 -5.93 -5.35 7.32
N MET A 20 -6.17 -4.79 8.51
CA MET A 20 -5.15 -4.20 9.40
C MET A 20 -3.91 -5.08 9.63
N GLY A 21 -4.10 -6.39 9.78
CA GLY A 21 -2.98 -7.33 9.97
C GLY A 21 -2.02 -7.39 8.76
N HIS A 22 -2.53 -7.25 7.54
CA HIS A 22 -1.73 -7.31 6.33
C HIS A 22 -0.95 -6.01 6.10
N VAL A 23 -1.57 -4.86 6.41
CA VAL A 23 -0.93 -3.55 6.24
C VAL A 23 0.27 -3.42 7.19
N GLY A 24 0.09 -3.73 8.48
CA GLY A 24 1.17 -3.59 9.47
C GLY A 24 2.41 -4.45 9.15
N GLN A 25 2.20 -5.72 8.79
CA GLN A 25 3.29 -6.63 8.44
C GLN A 25 4.08 -6.16 7.21
N LEU A 26 3.37 -5.68 6.19
CA LEU A 26 4.00 -5.19 4.98
C LEU A 26 4.79 -3.90 5.21
N VAL A 27 4.32 -3.04 6.11
CA VAL A 27 5.03 -1.80 6.50
C VAL A 27 6.35 -2.12 7.20
N GLU A 28 6.35 -3.09 8.12
CA GLU A 28 7.59 -3.54 8.76
C GLU A 28 8.55 -4.16 7.74
N LEU A 29 8.03 -4.98 6.83
CA LEU A 29 8.82 -5.57 5.75
C LEU A 29 9.42 -4.49 4.84
N ALA A 30 8.63 -3.48 4.47
CA ALA A 30 9.08 -2.35 3.67
C ALA A 30 10.18 -1.56 4.38
N ASN A 31 10.03 -1.27 5.68
CA ASN A 31 11.08 -0.61 6.44
C ASN A 31 12.38 -1.44 6.48
N LEU A 32 12.27 -2.76 6.63
CA LEU A 32 13.43 -3.64 6.59
C LEU A 32 14.09 -3.67 5.20
N MET A 33 13.31 -3.65 4.12
CA MET A 33 13.86 -3.57 2.76
C MET A 33 14.51 -2.21 2.47
N ALA A 34 13.86 -1.11 2.87
CA ALA A 34 14.36 0.25 2.68
C ALA A 34 15.69 0.48 3.42
N THR A 35 15.82 -0.08 4.64
CA THR A 35 17.07 0.01 5.41
C THR A 35 18.20 -0.85 4.82
N ARG A 36 17.87 -1.99 4.19
CA ARG A 36 18.86 -2.90 3.59
C ARG A 36 19.28 -2.46 2.18
N PHE A 37 18.38 -1.83 1.43
CA PHE A 37 18.59 -1.48 0.04
C PHE A 37 18.34 0.01 -0.19
N HIS A 38 19.39 0.83 -0.01
CA HIS A 38 19.33 2.28 -0.21
C HIS A 38 19.03 2.73 -1.67
N HIS A 39 19.01 1.81 -2.63
CA HIS A 39 18.63 2.10 -4.01
C HIS A 39 17.14 1.83 -4.31
N LEU A 40 16.43 1.20 -3.36
CA LEU A 40 15.00 0.97 -3.46
C LEU A 40 14.23 2.18 -2.92
N THR A 41 13.15 2.52 -3.61
CA THR A 41 12.09 3.38 -3.10
C THR A 41 10.82 2.56 -3.07
N ILE A 42 10.25 2.43 -1.88
CA ILE A 42 9.12 1.54 -1.64
C ILE A 42 7.87 2.39 -1.56
N ASN A 43 6.88 2.07 -2.38
CA ASN A 43 5.59 2.73 -2.44
C ASN A 43 4.54 1.72 -1.95
N ILE A 44 3.85 2.04 -0.86
CA ILE A 44 2.82 1.19 -0.27
C ILE A 44 1.46 1.80 -0.59
N LEU A 45 0.65 1.05 -1.32
CA LEU A 45 -0.68 1.48 -1.74
C LEU A 45 -1.72 1.04 -0.71
N ILE A 46 -2.22 1.98 0.05
CA ILE A 46 -3.15 1.71 1.15
C ILE A 46 -4.59 1.79 0.65
N MET A 47 -5.28 0.66 0.70
CA MET A 47 -6.74 0.58 0.53
C MET A 47 -7.42 0.66 1.90
N GLN A 48 -8.48 1.47 1.99
CA GLN A 48 -9.29 1.59 3.21
C GLN A 48 -10.57 0.76 3.07
N LEU A 49 -10.92 0.01 4.13
CA LEU A 49 -12.25 -0.59 4.21
C LEU A 49 -13.26 0.46 4.71
N PRO A 50 -14.45 0.54 4.09
CA PRO A 50 -15.56 1.26 4.70
C PRO A 50 -15.95 0.59 6.03
N ASN A 51 -16.35 1.40 7.02
CA ASN A 51 -16.71 0.97 8.37
C ASN A 51 -15.57 0.31 9.19
N ASP A 52 -14.30 0.61 8.88
CA ASP A 52 -13.14 0.24 9.70
C ASP A 52 -12.43 1.48 10.30
N PRO A 53 -12.95 2.06 11.40
CA PRO A 53 -12.38 3.26 12.00
C PRO A 53 -10.97 3.02 12.57
N ILE A 54 -10.67 1.79 13.00
CA ILE A 54 -9.39 1.44 13.61
C ILE A 54 -8.30 1.38 12.54
N GLY A 55 -8.50 0.63 11.45
CA GLY A 55 -7.53 0.58 10.35
C GLY A 55 -7.43 1.91 9.61
N THR A 56 -8.51 2.68 9.51
CA THR A 56 -8.46 4.05 8.97
C THR A 56 -7.55 4.95 9.82
N ASN A 57 -7.68 4.92 11.15
CA ASN A 57 -6.82 5.71 12.03
C ASN A 57 -5.35 5.25 11.97
N TYR A 58 -5.11 3.94 11.93
CA TYR A 58 -3.76 3.37 11.78
C TYR A 58 -3.10 3.82 10.48
N THR A 59 -3.80 3.68 9.35
CA THR A 59 -3.30 4.06 8.03
C THR A 59 -3.07 5.56 7.91
N ASN A 60 -3.96 6.40 8.45
CA ASN A 60 -3.76 7.84 8.50
C ASN A 60 -2.54 8.22 9.36
N SER A 61 -2.35 7.55 10.50
CA SER A 61 -1.17 7.77 11.36
C SER A 61 0.13 7.40 10.64
N LEU A 62 0.09 6.34 9.84
CA LEU A 62 1.22 5.89 9.04
C LEU A 62 1.58 6.87 7.91
N VAL A 63 0.57 7.37 7.19
CA VAL A 63 0.74 8.43 6.18
C VAL A 63 1.26 9.71 6.81
N ALA A 64 0.79 10.08 7.99
CA ALA A 64 1.31 11.24 8.73
C ALA A 64 2.76 11.03 9.23
N SER A 65 3.17 9.78 9.42
CA SER A 65 4.51 9.38 9.85
C SER A 65 5.48 9.16 8.68
N ASP A 66 5.09 9.53 7.45
CA ASP A 66 5.90 9.50 6.22
C ASP A 66 7.07 10.51 6.32
N HIS A 67 8.02 10.19 7.18
CA HIS A 67 9.27 10.93 7.42
C HIS A 67 10.50 10.10 7.05
N HIS A 68 10.30 8.86 6.61
CA HIS A 68 11.38 7.97 6.19
C HIS A 68 11.62 8.12 4.68
N ASN A 69 12.75 8.71 4.31
CA ASN A 69 13.16 9.08 2.94
C ASN A 69 13.00 8.03 1.82
N HIS A 70 12.71 6.77 2.15
CA HIS A 70 12.71 5.64 1.23
C HIS A 70 11.36 4.89 1.14
N THR A 71 10.39 5.23 1.99
CA THR A 71 9.06 4.60 1.99
C THR A 71 8.01 5.69 1.80
N LYS A 72 7.10 5.49 0.84
CA LYS A 72 6.00 6.41 0.54
C LYS A 72 4.67 5.71 0.71
N PHE A 73 3.72 6.34 1.39
CA PHE A 73 2.35 5.85 1.50
C PHE A 73 1.43 6.55 0.50
N ILE A 74 0.73 5.77 -0.33
CA ILE A 74 -0.24 6.27 -1.32
C ILE A 74 -1.62 5.75 -0.93
N GLN A 75 -2.52 6.64 -0.53
CA GLN A 75 -3.90 6.27 -0.21
C GLN A 75 -4.75 6.20 -1.48
N PHE A 76 -5.52 5.14 -1.62
CA PHE A 76 -6.58 5.07 -2.61
C PHE A 76 -7.78 5.95 -2.22
N PRO A 77 -8.61 6.38 -3.19
CA PRO A 77 -9.84 7.10 -2.89
C PRO A 77 -10.71 6.28 -1.93
N PRO A 78 -11.23 6.91 -0.86
CA PRO A 78 -12.12 6.23 0.07
C PRO A 78 -13.39 5.80 -0.67
N MET A 79 -13.90 4.62 -0.33
CA MET A 79 -15.16 4.12 -0.86
C MET A 79 -16.21 4.12 0.23
N ASP A 80 -17.44 4.46 -0.16
CA ASP A 80 -18.57 4.49 0.76
C ASP A 80 -19.13 3.08 0.99
N LEU A 81 -19.61 2.80 2.21
CA LEU A 81 -20.22 1.52 2.57
C LEU A 81 -21.47 1.22 1.72
N ASP A 82 -22.24 2.25 1.36
CA ASP A 82 -23.44 2.15 0.52
C ASP A 82 -23.11 1.63 -0.90
N SER A 83 -21.84 1.68 -1.30
CA SER A 83 -21.37 1.09 -2.56
C SER A 83 -21.30 -0.45 -2.53
N PHE A 84 -21.49 -1.06 -1.35
CA PHE A 84 -21.39 -2.50 -1.10
C PHE A 84 -22.63 -3.04 -0.37
N PRO A 85 -23.80 -3.14 -1.02
CA PRO A 85 -25.04 -3.55 -0.33
C PRO A 85 -25.05 -5.00 0.19
N ASN A 86 -24.11 -5.86 -0.24
CA ASN A 86 -24.12 -7.31 0.01
C ASN A 86 -22.88 -7.83 0.80
N TYR A 87 -22.22 -7.04 1.65
CA TYR A 87 -21.10 -7.55 2.43
C TYR A 87 -21.57 -8.41 3.62
N LEU A 88 -21.14 -9.67 3.66
CA LEU A 88 -21.50 -10.61 4.74
C LEU A 88 -20.49 -10.58 5.90
N ASN A 89 -19.23 -10.25 5.60
CA ASN A 89 -18.14 -10.11 6.57
C ASN A 89 -17.01 -9.22 6.00
N ALA A 90 -16.02 -8.90 6.84
CA ALA A 90 -14.89 -8.05 6.47
C ALA A 90 -14.02 -8.61 5.32
N GLY A 91 -13.93 -9.94 5.18
CA GLY A 91 -13.20 -10.57 4.07
C GLY A 91 -13.88 -10.38 2.72
N ILE A 92 -15.20 -10.54 2.66
CA ILE A 92 -15.99 -10.28 1.44
C ILE A 92 -15.98 -8.79 1.08
N LEU A 93 -16.02 -7.92 2.09
CA LEU A 93 -15.88 -6.47 1.88
C LEU A 93 -14.50 -6.11 1.34
N ALA A 94 -13.43 -6.69 1.90
CA ALA A 94 -12.07 -6.50 1.42
C ALA A 94 -11.90 -6.98 -0.02
N ASP A 95 -12.45 -8.15 -0.37
CA ASP A 95 -12.40 -8.68 -1.73
C ASP A 95 -13.12 -7.72 -2.70
N ALA A 96 -14.34 -7.29 -2.38
CA ALA A 96 -15.09 -6.34 -3.19
C ALA A 96 -14.36 -4.98 -3.36
N VAL A 97 -13.70 -4.48 -2.30
CA VAL A 97 -12.85 -3.29 -2.36
C VAL A 97 -11.66 -3.53 -3.27
N ILE A 98 -10.98 -4.68 -3.18
CA ILE A 98 -9.87 -5.04 -4.06
C ILE A 98 -10.35 -5.10 -5.52
N GLU A 99 -11.49 -5.74 -5.78
CA GLU A 99 -12.08 -5.87 -7.12
C GLU A 99 -12.37 -4.51 -7.76
N ARG A 100 -12.93 -3.58 -6.99
CA ARG A 100 -13.17 -2.19 -7.42
C ARG A 100 -11.88 -1.44 -7.76
N HIS A 101 -10.78 -1.76 -7.09
CA HIS A 101 -9.47 -1.12 -7.32
C HIS A 101 -8.60 -1.82 -8.37
N LYS A 102 -8.92 -3.06 -8.77
CA LYS A 102 -8.24 -3.79 -9.87
C LYS A 102 -8.01 -2.93 -11.13
N PRO A 103 -9.00 -2.18 -11.68
CA PRO A 103 -8.77 -1.39 -12.89
C PRO A 103 -7.73 -0.28 -12.71
N ILE A 104 -7.56 0.26 -11.50
CA ILE A 104 -6.60 1.34 -11.22
C ILE A 104 -5.16 0.79 -11.22
N CYS A 105 -4.97 -0.43 -10.72
CA CYS A 105 -3.67 -1.08 -10.68
C CYS A 105 -3.24 -1.66 -12.04
N GLN A 106 -4.19 -2.08 -12.89
CA GLN A 106 -3.90 -2.67 -14.21
C GLN A 106 -3.40 -1.66 -15.23
N GLY A 107 -3.70 -0.36 -15.07
CA GLY A 107 -3.30 0.67 -16.02
C GLY A 107 -1.89 1.23 -15.85
N THR A 108 -1.21 1.01 -14.70
CA THR A 108 -0.24 2.02 -14.27
C THR A 108 1.20 1.57 -13.94
N TYR A 109 1.53 0.33 -13.52
CA TYR A 109 2.92 0.07 -13.04
C TYR A 109 3.53 -1.31 -13.33
N GLY A 110 4.83 -1.30 -13.64
CA GLY A 110 5.61 -2.38 -14.25
C GLY A 110 6.13 -3.50 -13.33
N PHE A 111 6.00 -3.42 -12.00
CA PHE A 111 6.27 -4.54 -11.10
C PHE A 111 5.40 -4.41 -9.85
N VAL A 112 4.47 -5.35 -9.66
CA VAL A 112 3.58 -5.45 -8.50
C VAL A 112 3.96 -6.71 -7.73
N VAL A 113 4.37 -6.56 -6.48
CA VAL A 113 4.51 -7.68 -5.56
C VAL A 113 3.21 -7.78 -4.77
N ARG A 114 2.47 -8.87 -5.00
CA ARG A 114 1.26 -9.25 -4.27
C ARG A 114 1.60 -10.16 -3.10
#